data_AF-A0A226UKN0-F1
#
_entry.id   AF-A0A226UKN0-F1
#
_cell.length_a   1.000
_cell.length_b   1.000
_cell.length_c   1.000
_cell.angle_alpha   90.00
_cell.angle_beta   90.00
_cell.angle_gamma   90.00
#
_symmetry.space_group_name_H-M   'P 1'
#
loop_
_entity.id
_entity.type
_entity.pdbx_description
1 polymer ?
#
loop_
_entity_poly.entity_id
_entity_poly.type
_entity_poly.pdbx_seq_one_letter_code
_entity_poly.pdbx_strand_id
1 'polypeptide(L)'
;MEVIPKKYFLRTAKKYKKKHYDLSKVNKVVSLIEKEDFNQLYTKHKLGVIHGTHPPLYHVHVDRAYNDDWLLFYFGDNNKIYLSALGNHNLIEHISKIFND
;
A
#
# COMPACT_ATOMS: atom_id res chain seq x y z
N MET A 1 8.71 6.84 -11.55
CA MET A 1 8.37 7.68 -10.38
C MET A 1 9.33 7.38 -9.24
N GLU A 2 9.65 8.34 -8.38
CA GLU A 2 10.47 8.10 -7.17
C GLU A 2 9.60 7.50 -6.05
N VAL A 3 10.02 6.39 -5.43
CA VAL A 3 9.28 5.77 -4.31
C VAL A 3 9.88 6.17 -2.97
N ILE A 4 9.06 6.76 -2.11
CA ILE A 4 9.46 7.29 -0.81
C ILE A 4 8.65 6.60 0.30
N PRO A 5 9.28 5.77 1.15
CA PRO A 5 8.59 5.15 2.27
C PRO A 5 8.35 6.16 3.41
N LYS A 6 7.11 6.25 3.91
CA LYS A 6 6.80 7.03 5.11
C LYS A 6 7.24 6.29 6.38
N LYS A 7 7.41 7.04 7.48
CA LYS A 7 7.81 6.49 8.79
C LYS A 7 6.84 5.39 9.28
N TYR A 8 5.54 5.56 9.06
CA TYR A 8 4.54 4.57 9.46
C TYR A 8 4.60 3.29 8.62
N PHE A 9 4.89 3.40 7.32
CA PHE A 9 5.18 2.26 6.46
C PHE A 9 6.37 1.45 6.98
N LEU A 10 7.49 2.09 7.32
CA LEU A 10 8.66 1.37 7.84
C LEU A 10 8.34 0.60 9.14
N ARG A 11 7.52 1.18 10.02
CA ARG A 11 7.06 0.52 11.26
C ARG A 11 6.20 -0.70 10.96
N THR A 12 5.23 -0.56 10.05
CA THR A 12 4.33 -1.66 9.67
C THR A 12 5.06 -2.75 8.90
N ALA A 13 5.96 -2.41 7.98
CA ALA A 13 6.84 -3.36 7.29
C ALA A 13 7.68 -4.18 8.27
N LYS A 14 8.28 -3.54 9.30
CA LYS A 14 8.99 -4.26 10.36
C LYS A 14 8.07 -5.20 11.15
N LYS A 15 6.84 -4.81 11.44
CA LYS A 15 5.83 -5.66 12.11
C LYS A 15 5.50 -6.90 11.27
N TYR A 16 5.25 -6.74 9.96
CA TYR A 16 4.97 -7.85 9.06
C TYR A 16 6.18 -8.77 8.87
N LYS A 17 7.39 -8.22 8.76
CA LYS A 17 8.63 -9.00 8.76
C LYS A 17 8.78 -9.87 10.00
N LYS A 18 8.50 -9.32 11.19
CA LYS A 18 8.51 -10.07 12.46
C LYS A 18 7.46 -11.19 12.49
N LYS A 19 6.34 -11.03 11.79
CA LYS A 19 5.32 -12.07 11.61
C LYS A 19 5.66 -13.08 10.52
N HIS A 20 6.89 -13.07 10.00
CA HIS A 20 7.37 -13.95 8.93
C HIS A 20 6.65 -13.78 7.58
N TYR A 21 6.07 -12.61 7.32
CA TYR A 21 5.53 -12.30 6.00
C TYR A 21 6.67 -12.05 5.00
N ASP A 22 6.53 -12.59 3.80
CA ASP A 22 7.48 -12.40 2.71
C ASP A 22 7.34 -11.01 2.08
N LEU A 23 8.18 -10.07 2.52
CA LEU A 23 8.19 -8.70 2.01
C LEU A 23 8.63 -8.60 0.54
N SER A 24 9.19 -9.64 -0.09
CA SER A 24 9.48 -9.61 -1.52
C SER A 24 8.21 -9.43 -2.36
N LYS A 25 7.05 -9.87 -1.83
CA LYS A 25 5.73 -9.67 -2.45
C LYS A 25 5.32 -8.21 -2.44
N VAL A 26 5.66 -7.46 -1.39
CA VAL A 26 5.45 -6.00 -1.35
C VAL A 26 6.27 -5.33 -2.44
N ASN A 27 7.54 -5.72 -2.59
CA ASN A 27 8.42 -5.15 -3.63
C ASN A 27 7.86 -5.38 -5.04
N LYS A 28 7.28 -6.55 -5.31
CA LYS A 28 6.63 -6.85 -6.60
C LYS A 28 5.48 -5.87 -6.88
N VAL A 29 4.63 -5.61 -5.89
CA VAL A 29 3.52 -4.67 -6.03
C VAL A 29 4.01 -3.23 -6.19
N VAL A 30 5.02 -2.82 -5.42
CA VAL A 30 5.64 -1.50 -5.57
C VAL A 30 6.18 -1.30 -6.99
N SER A 31 6.85 -2.30 -7.57
CA SER A 31 7.34 -2.22 -8.94
C SER A 31 6.22 -2.13 -9.99
N LEU A 32 5.03 -2.67 -9.73
CA LEU A 32 3.87 -2.46 -10.62
C LEU A 32 3.36 -1.02 -10.53
N ILE A 33 3.34 -0.43 -9.33
CA ILE A 33 2.97 0.97 -9.12
C ILE A 33 3.98 1.91 -9.80
N GLU A 34 5.28 1.65 -9.64
CA GLU A 34 6.35 2.43 -10.27
C GLU A 34 6.29 2.46 -11.80
N LYS A 35 5.83 1.36 -12.39
CA LYS A 35 5.68 1.18 -13.85
C LYS A 35 4.31 1.62 -14.36
N GLU A 36 3.43 2.10 -13.49
CA GLU A 36 2.06 2.48 -13.83
C GLU A 36 1.28 1.33 -14.51
N ASP A 37 1.57 0.07 -14.15
CA ASP A 37 0.88 -1.11 -14.67
C ASP A 37 -0.48 -1.30 -13.97
N PHE A 38 -1.37 -0.34 -14.21
CA PHE A 38 -2.69 -0.29 -13.58
C PHE A 38 -3.56 -1.49 -13.94
N ASN A 39 -3.39 -2.07 -15.14
CA ASN A 39 -4.11 -3.29 -15.53
C ASN A 39 -3.83 -4.44 -14.57
N GLN A 40 -2.57 -4.70 -14.22
CA GLN A 40 -2.26 -5.72 -13.22
C GLN A 40 -2.70 -5.32 -11.82
N LEU A 41 -2.57 -4.04 -11.45
CA LEU A 41 -3.00 -3.56 -10.14
C LEU A 41 -4.52 -3.73 -9.93
N TYR A 42 -5.36 -3.42 -10.92
CA TYR A 42 -6.80 -3.60 -10.85
C TYR A 42 -7.20 -5.08 -10.86
N THR A 43 -6.70 -5.84 -11.84
CA THR A 43 -7.17 -7.23 -12.05
C THR A 43 -6.65 -8.20 -11.00
N LYS A 44 -5.36 -8.10 -10.64
CA LYS A 44 -4.69 -9.05 -9.74
C LYS A 44 -4.56 -8.55 -8.32
N HIS A 45 -4.47 -7.24 -8.10
CA HIS A 45 -4.25 -6.67 -6.77
C HIS A 45 -5.45 -5.88 -6.22
N LYS A 46 -6.59 -5.89 -6.93
CA LYS A 46 -7.82 -5.16 -6.54
C LYS A 46 -7.51 -3.73 -6.09
N LEU A 47 -6.80 -2.97 -6.93
CA LEU A 47 -6.54 -1.56 -6.67
C LEU A 47 -7.86 -0.83 -6.37
N GLY A 48 -7.93 -0.24 -5.19
CA GLY A 48 -9.04 0.59 -4.74
C GLY A 48 -8.56 1.94 -4.24
N VAL A 49 -9.50 2.87 -4.05
CA VAL A 49 -9.24 4.22 -3.59
C VAL A 49 -10.05 4.48 -2.31
N ILE A 50 -9.44 5.18 -1.37
CA ILE A 50 -10.04 5.60 -0.11
C ILE A 50 -10.41 7.08 -0.25
N HIS A 51 -11.69 7.32 -0.45
CA HIS A 51 -12.23 8.67 -0.57
C HIS A 51 -12.19 9.43 0.76
N GLY A 52 -12.15 10.76 0.71
CA GLY A 52 -12.10 11.62 1.90
C GLY A 52 -10.70 11.86 2.47
N THR A 53 -9.66 11.44 1.74
CA THR A 53 -8.25 11.79 2.02
C THR A 53 -7.74 12.77 0.96
N HIS A 54 -6.87 13.70 1.34
CA HIS A 54 -6.22 14.61 0.40
C HIS A 54 -4.69 14.63 0.64
N PRO A 55 -3.87 14.16 -0.32
CA PRO A 55 -4.25 13.56 -1.60
C PRO A 55 -5.00 12.22 -1.44
N PRO A 56 -5.68 11.72 -2.50
CA PRO A 56 -6.35 10.43 -2.47
C PRO A 56 -5.40 9.29 -2.10
N LEU A 57 -5.79 8.50 -1.11
CA LEU A 57 -5.07 7.32 -0.67
C LEU A 57 -5.58 6.09 -1.43
N TYR A 58 -4.66 5.30 -1.97
CA TYR A 58 -4.94 4.05 -2.67
C TYR A 58 -4.60 2.86 -1.78
N HIS A 59 -5.29 1.74 -2.01
CA HIS A 59 -4.95 0.46 -1.40
C HIS A 59 -4.89 -0.65 -2.45
N VAL A 60 -3.95 -1.57 -2.27
CA VAL A 60 -3.77 -2.75 -3.12
C VAL A 60 -3.50 -3.96 -2.26
N HIS A 61 -4.03 -5.11 -2.65
CA HIS A 61 -3.74 -6.38 -2.02
C HIS A 61 -2.33 -6.82 -2.40
N VAL A 62 -1.51 -7.17 -1.42
CA VAL A 62 -0.10 -7.54 -1.67
C VAL A 62 -0.02 -8.92 -2.33
N ASP A 63 -0.77 -9.89 -1.82
CA ASP A 63 -0.83 -11.23 -2.37
C ASP A 63 -2.17 -11.88 -2.02
N ARG A 64 -3.08 -11.92 -2.99
CA ARG A 64 -4.43 -12.46 -2.82
C ARG A 64 -4.47 -13.98 -2.66
N ALA A 65 -3.49 -14.68 -3.25
CA ALA A 65 -3.43 -16.14 -3.16
C ALA A 65 -2.92 -16.59 -1.79
N TYR A 66 -2.06 -15.78 -1.16
CA TYR A 66 -1.52 -16.04 0.16
C TYR A 66 -2.38 -15.48 1.29
N ASN A 67 -2.79 -14.22 1.19
CA ASN A 67 -3.61 -13.54 2.19
C ASN A 67 -4.33 -12.34 1.56
N ASP A 68 -5.61 -12.51 1.21
CA ASP A 68 -6.45 -11.44 0.65
C ASP A 68 -6.66 -10.28 1.65
N ASP A 69 -6.32 -10.43 2.93
CA ASP A 69 -6.40 -9.36 3.93
C ASP A 69 -5.08 -8.57 4.10
N TRP A 70 -4.03 -8.87 3.32
CA TRP A 70 -2.78 -8.11 3.38
C TRP A 70 -2.74 -6.97 2.37
N LEU A 71 -2.80 -5.73 2.86
CA LEU A 71 -2.89 -4.53 2.04
C LEU A 71 -1.64 -3.66 2.11
N LEU A 72 -1.29 -3.04 0.99
CA LEU A 72 -0.37 -1.91 0.88
C LEU A 72 -1.20 -0.64 0.60
N PHE A 73 -0.93 0.40 1.38
CA PHE A 73 -1.51 1.73 1.21
C PHE A 73 -0.46 2.68 0.65
N TYR A 74 -0.83 3.51 -0.32
CA TYR A 74 0.06 4.48 -0.94
C TYR A 74 -0.70 5.68 -1.52
N PHE A 75 -0.01 6.78 -1.77
CA PHE A 75 -0.54 7.89 -2.56
C PHE A 75 0.53 8.45 -3.51
N GLY A 76 0.09 9.07 -4.59
CA GLY A 76 0.96 9.78 -5.53
C GLY A 76 0.88 11.28 -5.32
N ASP A 77 2.02 11.98 -5.38
CA ASP A 77 2.10 13.44 -5.42
C ASP A 77 3.36 13.88 -6.18
N ASN A 78 3.26 14.86 -7.08
CA ASN A 78 4.39 15.47 -7.79
C ASN A 78 5.42 14.46 -8.36
N ASN A 79 4.95 13.45 -9.12
CA ASN A 79 5.77 12.38 -9.71
C ASN A 79 6.50 11.45 -8.71
N LYS A 80 6.06 11.48 -7.45
CA LYS A 80 6.53 10.64 -6.35
C LYS A 80 5.41 9.73 -5.88
N ILE A 81 5.78 8.54 -5.46
CA ILE A 81 4.91 7.56 -4.81
C ILE A 81 5.31 7.49 -3.35
N TYR A 82 4.37 7.74 -2.45
CA TYR A 82 4.59 7.63 -1.03
C TYR A 82 3.98 6.33 -0.49
N LEU A 83 4.82 5.44 0.04
CA LEU A 83 4.34 4.22 0.71
C LEU A 83 3.88 4.59 2.12
N SER A 84 2.59 4.40 2.38
CA SER A 84 1.91 4.89 3.57
C SER A 84 1.91 3.87 4.70
N ALA A 85 1.46 2.65 4.44
CA ALA A 85 1.34 1.59 5.44
C ALA A 85 1.26 0.21 4.79
N LEU A 86 1.65 -0.82 5.55
CA LEU A 86 1.11 -2.17 5.37
C LEU A 86 0.05 -2.42 6.44
N GLY A 87 -1.04 -3.06 6.07
CA GLY A 87 -2.16 -3.29 6.97
C GLY A 87 -3.09 -4.35 6.48
N ASN A 88 -4.31 -4.28 6.98
CA ASN A 88 -5.41 -5.14 6.60
C ASN A 88 -6.69 -4.31 6.41
N HIS A 89 -7.83 -4.92 6.09
CA HIS A 89 -9.05 -4.15 5.80
C HIS A 89 -9.49 -3.28 6.98
N ASN A 90 -9.29 -3.72 8.23
CA ASN A 90 -9.60 -2.91 9.41
C ASN A 90 -8.80 -1.60 9.45
N LEU A 91 -7.61 -1.56 8.83
CA LEU A 91 -6.84 -0.32 8.75
C LEU A 91 -7.50 0.69 7.81
N ILE A 92 -8.26 0.27 6.80
CA ILE A 92 -8.97 1.19 5.88
C ILE A 92 -9.87 2.15 6.65
N GLU A 93 -10.61 1.65 7.65
CA GLU A 93 -11.55 2.44 8.46
C GLU A 93 -10.86 3.48 9.36
N HIS A 94 -9.56 3.34 9.58
CA HIS A 94 -8.81 4.16 10.53
C HIS A 94 -7.67 4.94 9.88
N ILE A 95 -7.30 4.62 8.63
CA ILE A 95 -6.09 5.18 8.03
C ILE A 95 -6.22 6.67 7.74
N SER A 96 -7.42 7.18 7.45
CA SER A 96 -7.64 8.62 7.32
C SER A 96 -7.25 9.40 8.59
N LYS A 97 -7.47 8.82 9.78
CA LYS A 97 -7.06 9.42 11.06
C LYS A 97 -5.55 9.41 11.28
N ILE A 98 -4.83 8.48 10.63
CA ILE A 98 -3.36 8.36 10.75
C ILE A 98 -2.65 9.33 9.79
N PHE A 99 -3.32 9.74 8.71
CA PHE A 99 -2.74 10.54 7.63
C PHE A 99 -3.15 12.01 7.63
N ASN A 100 -4.11 12.41 8.48
CA ASN A 100 -4.55 13.79 8.64
C ASN A 100 -3.85 14.53 9.82
N ASP A 101 -2.91 13.87 10.51
CA ASP A 101 -2.02 14.45 11.53
C ASP A 101 -0.63 14.77 10.93
#